data_AF-A0A9N9J168-F1
#
_entry.id   AF-A0A9N9J168-F1
#
_cell.length_a   1.000
_cell.length_b   1.000
_cell.length_c   1.000
_cell.angle_alpha   90.00
_cell.angle_beta   90.00
_cell.angle_gamma   90.00
#
_symmetry.space_group_name_H-M   'P 1'
#
loop_
_entity.id
_entity.type
_entity.pdbx_description
1 polymer ?
#
loop_
_entity_poly.entity_id
_entity_poly.type
_entity_poly.pdbx_seq_one_letter_code
_entity_poly.pdbx_strand_id
1 'polypeptide(L)'
;MDLPNGQPRHLGITLPIALSYPTPREIEVTDLLVQELIAQGTFESEEESRRREVVLGKLDKLVKEVVYKISREKEKLPEPDAREAGGKIFTFGSYRLGVHGAGTDIDTLCVVPRHVSRENFFLVMHETLSKLGDVNELTSVTDAYVPVIKMKFQGIAIDLVFARLNLPQVPDDLELRENSLLKSLDETCIRSINGSRVTDEILRLVPSIPAFRTSLRCIKLWAK
;
A
#
# COMPACT_ATOMS: atom_id res chain seq x y z
N MET A 1 23.62 -9.23 -11.67
CA MET A 1 24.61 -8.30 -12.24
C MET A 1 25.44 -7.78 -11.08
N ASP A 2 26.65 -8.29 -10.97
CA ASP A 2 27.62 -7.91 -9.93
C ASP A 2 28.21 -6.53 -10.22
N LEU A 3 28.58 -5.79 -9.17
CA LEU A 3 29.36 -4.56 -9.31
C LEU A 3 30.78 -4.92 -9.78
N PRO A 4 31.49 -4.02 -10.50
CA PRO A 4 32.73 -4.36 -11.21
C PRO A 4 33.92 -4.83 -10.35
N ASN A 5 33.80 -4.87 -9.02
CA ASN A 5 34.92 -5.02 -8.09
C ASN A 5 34.85 -6.21 -7.13
N GLY A 6 33.95 -7.18 -7.32
CA GLY A 6 33.95 -8.42 -6.51
C GLY A 6 33.73 -8.22 -5.00
N GLN A 7 33.29 -7.04 -4.56
CA GLN A 7 32.87 -6.82 -3.18
C GLN A 7 31.54 -7.54 -2.92
N PRO A 8 31.41 -8.30 -1.82
CA PRO A 8 30.13 -8.88 -1.43
C PRO A 8 29.11 -7.76 -1.29
N ARG A 9 27.98 -7.92 -1.98
CA ARG A 9 26.91 -6.93 -2.01
C ARG A 9 26.31 -6.80 -0.60
N HIS A 10 26.61 -5.71 0.10
CA HIS A 10 25.96 -5.37 1.36
C HIS A 10 24.85 -4.34 1.13
N LEU A 11 23.87 -4.30 2.03
CA LEU A 11 22.80 -3.30 2.01
C LEU A 11 23.29 -2.02 2.73
N GLY A 12 22.77 -0.87 2.32
CA GLY A 12 23.15 0.45 2.86
C GLY A 12 24.36 1.09 2.18
N ILE A 13 24.69 2.32 2.62
CA ILE A 13 25.80 3.12 2.07
C ILE A 13 27.12 2.94 2.83
N THR A 14 27.12 2.20 3.94
CA THR A 14 28.28 1.89 4.77
C THR A 14 28.35 0.39 5.04
N LEU A 15 29.55 -0.10 5.38
CA LEU A 15 29.74 -1.50 5.80
C LEU A 15 28.94 -1.83 7.06
N PRO A 16 28.51 -3.10 7.24
CA PRO A 16 27.87 -3.55 8.48
C PRO A 16 28.84 -3.43 9.66
N ILE A 17 28.33 -2.99 10.82
CA ILE A 17 29.11 -2.85 12.05
C ILE A 17 29.58 -4.24 12.55
N ALA A 18 28.70 -5.23 12.45
CA ALA A 18 28.97 -6.61 12.82
C ALA A 18 28.27 -7.56 11.86
N LEU A 19 28.91 -8.72 11.63
CA LEU A 19 28.37 -9.85 10.86
C LEU A 19 28.10 -11.07 11.75
N SER A 20 28.27 -10.93 13.07
CA SER A 20 28.02 -11.99 14.03
C SER A 20 26.54 -12.33 14.06
N TYR A 21 26.24 -13.63 14.02
CA TYR A 21 24.90 -14.15 14.29
C TYR A 21 24.57 -14.07 15.78
N PRO A 22 23.27 -14.07 16.14
CA PRO A 22 22.87 -14.04 17.55
C PRO A 22 23.36 -15.27 18.30
N THR A 23 23.76 -15.06 19.55
CA THR A 23 24.07 -16.10 20.53
C THR A 23 22.80 -16.82 20.99
N PRO A 24 22.90 -18.02 21.59
CA PRO A 24 21.73 -18.73 22.14
C PRO A 24 20.92 -17.87 23.13
N ARG A 25 21.60 -17.09 23.98
CA ARG A 25 20.96 -16.17 24.93
C ARG A 25 20.17 -15.05 24.23
N GLU A 26 20.69 -14.49 23.14
CA GLU A 26 19.99 -13.43 22.39
C GLU A 26 18.76 -13.97 21.66
N ILE A 27 18.78 -15.23 21.23
CA ILE A 27 17.60 -15.91 20.69
C ILE A 27 16.54 -16.08 21.78
N GLU A 28 16.91 -16.57 22.97
CA GLU A 28 15.98 -16.68 24.11
C GLU A 28 15.34 -15.33 24.48
N VAL A 29 16.14 -14.25 24.51
CA VAL A 29 15.63 -12.90 24.78
C VAL A 29 14.71 -12.41 23.65
N THR A 30 14.98 -12.78 22.40
CA THR A 30 14.11 -12.47 21.27
C THR A 30 12.75 -13.18 21.41
N ASP A 31 12.74 -14.44 21.85
CA ASP A 31 11.49 -15.17 22.08
C ASP A 31 10.64 -14.54 23.18
N LEU A 32 11.27 -14.11 24.28
CA LEU A 32 10.60 -13.36 25.35
C LEU A 32 10.04 -12.02 24.85
N LEU A 33 10.78 -11.29 24.02
CA LEU A 33 10.30 -10.07 23.39
C LEU A 33 9.06 -10.35 22.52
N VAL A 34 9.07 -11.42 21.71
CA VAL A 34 7.92 -11.77 20.87
C VAL A 34 6.70 -12.10 21.73
N GLN A 35 6.87 -12.84 22.82
CA GLN A 35 5.78 -13.14 23.77
C GLN A 35 5.17 -11.87 24.35
N GLU A 36 6.02 -10.91 24.76
CA GLU A 36 5.54 -9.61 25.27
C GLU A 36 4.79 -8.82 24.19
N LEU A 37 5.31 -8.78 22.96
CA LEU A 37 4.64 -8.11 21.84
C LEU A 37 3.27 -8.73 21.53
N ILE A 38 3.12 -10.05 21.70
CA ILE A 38 1.82 -10.74 21.58
C ILE A 38 0.89 -10.34 22.73
N ALA A 39 1.38 -10.36 23.98
CA ALA A 39 0.61 -9.97 25.16
C ALA A 39 0.08 -8.53 25.07
N GLN A 40 0.85 -7.63 24.46
CA GLN A 40 0.49 -6.23 24.21
C GLN A 40 -0.42 -6.03 22.99
N GLY A 41 -0.91 -7.11 22.37
CA GLY A 41 -1.87 -7.05 21.26
C GLY A 41 -1.30 -6.41 19.99
N THR A 42 0.03 -6.46 19.79
CA THR A 42 0.63 -5.84 18.61
C THR A 42 0.39 -6.64 17.33
N PHE A 43 0.06 -7.93 17.43
CA PHE A 43 -0.26 -8.80 16.30
C PHE A 43 -1.77 -8.87 16.06
N GLU A 44 -2.17 -8.92 14.78
CA GLU A 44 -3.57 -9.19 14.43
C GLU A 44 -3.88 -10.70 14.43
N SER A 45 -5.16 -11.03 14.54
CA SER A 45 -5.62 -12.42 14.39
C SER A 45 -5.60 -12.85 12.92
N GLU A 46 -5.46 -14.17 12.68
CA GLU A 46 -5.58 -14.70 11.31
C GLU A 46 -6.93 -14.40 10.67
N GLU A 47 -8.00 -14.37 11.47
CA GLU A 47 -9.34 -14.08 10.97
C GLU A 47 -9.47 -12.64 10.48
N GLU A 48 -8.92 -11.67 11.21
CA GLU A 48 -8.84 -10.28 10.77
C GLU A 48 -7.98 -10.16 9.52
N SER A 49 -6.84 -10.86 9.46
CA SER A 49 -5.97 -10.86 8.29
C SER A 49 -6.71 -11.31 7.02
N ARG A 50 -7.44 -12.44 7.11
CA ARG A 50 -8.26 -12.94 6.00
C ARG A 50 -9.38 -11.96 5.62
N ARG A 51 -10.02 -11.31 6.60
CA ARG A 51 -11.03 -10.29 6.34
C ARG A 51 -10.44 -9.11 5.57
N ARG A 52 -9.25 -8.63 5.94
CA ARG A 52 -8.55 -7.54 5.21
C ARG A 52 -8.24 -7.93 3.77
N GLU A 53 -7.76 -9.15 3.52
CA GLU A 53 -7.51 -9.65 2.16
C GLU A 53 -8.77 -9.68 1.30
N VAL A 54 -9.88 -10.17 1.84
CA VAL A 54 -11.17 -10.20 1.13
C VAL A 54 -11.65 -8.80 0.80
N VAL A 55 -11.55 -7.85 1.75
CA VAL A 55 -11.94 -6.46 1.55
C VAL A 55 -11.08 -5.79 0.48
N LEU A 56 -9.76 -6.00 0.50
CA LEU A 56 -8.85 -5.49 -0.53
C LEU A 56 -9.17 -6.06 -1.92
N GLY A 57 -9.48 -7.36 -2.02
CA GLY A 57 -9.89 -7.98 -3.28
C GLY A 57 -11.20 -7.41 -3.83
N LYS A 58 -12.15 -7.05 -2.96
CA LYS A 58 -13.39 -6.34 -3.36
C LYS A 58 -13.09 -4.91 -3.81
N LEU A 59 -12.23 -4.19 -3.09
CA LEU A 59 -11.85 -2.83 -3.41
C LEU A 59 -11.12 -2.74 -4.76
N ASP A 60 -10.22 -3.69 -5.07
CA ASP A 60 -9.53 -3.76 -6.36
C ASP A 60 -10.52 -3.90 -7.54
N LYS A 61 -11.50 -4.80 -7.39
CA LYS A 61 -12.58 -4.96 -8.39
C LYS A 61 -13.39 -3.67 -8.55
N LEU A 62 -13.72 -3.01 -7.43
CA LEU A 62 -14.48 -1.76 -7.45
C LEU A 62 -13.72 -0.64 -8.18
N VAL A 63 -12.41 -0.55 -7.97
CA VAL A 63 -11.55 0.40 -8.68
C VAL A 63 -11.61 0.16 -10.19
N LYS A 64 -11.49 -1.09 -10.65
CA LYS A 64 -11.59 -1.44 -12.07
C LYS A 64 -12.96 -1.09 -12.66
N GLU A 65 -14.04 -1.34 -11.92
CA GLU A 65 -15.40 -0.95 -12.32
C GLU A 65 -15.56 0.57 -12.43
N VAL A 66 -15.00 1.33 -11.49
CA VAL A 66 -15.03 2.80 -11.50
C VAL A 66 -14.23 3.36 -12.67
N VAL A 67 -13.03 2.82 -12.94
CA VAL A 67 -12.22 3.19 -14.09
C VAL A 67 -12.98 2.90 -15.40
N TYR A 68 -13.63 1.74 -15.51
CA TYR A 68 -14.45 1.39 -16.66
C TYR A 68 -15.63 2.38 -16.85
N LYS A 69 -16.38 2.69 -15.78
CA LYS A 69 -17.49 3.66 -15.83
C LYS A 69 -17.03 5.03 -16.30
N ILE A 70 -15.93 5.55 -15.73
CA ILE A 70 -15.36 6.84 -16.15
C ILE A 70 -14.96 6.78 -17.63
N SER A 71 -14.28 5.71 -18.04
CA SER A 71 -13.82 5.50 -19.42
C SER A 71 -14.97 5.49 -20.44
N ARG A 72 -16.09 4.82 -20.13
CA ARG A 72 -17.27 4.73 -21.01
C ARG A 72 -18.14 5.98 -20.97
N GLU A 73 -18.46 6.46 -19.78
CA GLU A 73 -19.51 7.45 -19.60
C GLU A 73 -19.02 8.88 -19.71
N LYS A 74 -17.80 9.16 -19.21
CA LYS A 74 -17.22 10.52 -19.20
C LYS A 74 -16.30 10.73 -20.39
N GLU A 75 -15.38 9.80 -20.61
CA GLU A 75 -14.35 9.91 -21.67
C GLU A 75 -14.79 9.35 -23.03
N LYS A 76 -15.96 8.68 -23.09
CA LYS A 76 -16.56 8.12 -24.31
C LYS A 76 -15.62 7.19 -25.09
N LEU A 77 -14.73 6.48 -24.40
CA LEU A 77 -13.83 5.51 -25.04
C LEU A 77 -14.62 4.33 -25.61
N PRO A 78 -14.16 3.71 -26.72
CA PRO A 78 -14.71 2.46 -27.23
C PRO A 78 -14.79 1.36 -26.16
N GLU A 79 -15.73 0.43 -26.31
CA GLU A 79 -15.95 -0.66 -25.34
C GLU A 79 -14.68 -1.49 -25.04
N PRO A 80 -13.87 -1.90 -26.04
CA PRO A 80 -12.63 -2.64 -25.77
C PRO A 80 -11.64 -1.81 -24.95
N ASP A 81 -11.38 -0.57 -25.36
CA ASP A 81 -10.41 0.33 -24.71
C ASP A 81 -10.79 0.64 -23.26
N ALA A 82 -12.09 0.86 -23.00
CA ALA A 82 -12.57 1.10 -21.65
C ALA A 82 -12.46 -0.13 -20.74
N ARG A 83 -12.62 -1.33 -21.30
CA ARG A 83 -12.48 -2.59 -20.56
C ARG A 83 -11.02 -2.91 -20.25
N GLU A 84 -10.12 -2.57 -21.17
CA GLU A 84 -8.68 -2.75 -21.02
C GLU A 84 -8.01 -1.62 -20.22
N ALA A 85 -8.70 -0.52 -19.94
CA ALA A 85 -8.18 0.59 -19.14
C ALA A 85 -7.64 0.12 -17.77
N GLY A 86 -8.28 -0.89 -17.17
CA GLY A 86 -7.78 -1.56 -15.96
C GLY A 86 -7.90 -0.70 -14.71
N GLY A 87 -6.81 -0.62 -13.95
CA GLY A 87 -6.76 0.03 -12.64
C GLY A 87 -6.35 -0.98 -11.56
N LYS A 88 -5.60 -0.52 -10.56
CA LYS A 88 -5.01 -1.41 -9.56
C LYS A 88 -4.85 -0.70 -8.22
N ILE A 89 -5.05 -1.44 -7.14
CA ILE A 89 -4.70 -0.96 -5.80
C ILE A 89 -3.32 -1.46 -5.34
N PHE A 90 -2.66 -0.65 -4.53
CA PHE A 90 -1.41 -0.97 -3.86
C PHE A 90 -1.56 -0.63 -2.39
N THR A 91 -1.20 -1.52 -1.49
CA THR A 91 -1.13 -1.18 -0.07
C THR A 91 0.24 -0.59 0.26
N PHE A 92 0.28 0.28 1.26
CA PHE A 92 1.51 0.84 1.78
C PHE A 92 1.45 0.97 3.31
N GLY A 93 2.45 1.62 3.90
CA GLY A 93 2.45 1.89 5.33
C GLY A 93 2.54 0.61 6.17
N SER A 94 1.97 0.67 7.37
CA SER A 94 2.16 -0.38 8.39
C SER A 94 1.62 -1.75 7.98
N TYR A 95 0.50 -1.77 7.24
CA TYR A 95 -0.12 -3.00 6.72
C TYR A 95 0.81 -3.69 5.72
N ARG A 96 1.30 -2.94 4.72
CA ARG A 96 2.24 -3.48 3.72
C ARG A 96 3.57 -3.91 4.33
N LEU A 97 4.06 -3.19 5.34
CA LEU A 97 5.25 -3.58 6.11
C LEU A 97 5.02 -4.85 6.94
N GLY A 98 3.77 -5.25 7.21
CA GLY A 98 3.43 -6.39 8.07
C GLY A 98 3.71 -6.13 9.55
N VAL A 99 3.59 -4.87 9.98
CA VAL A 99 3.79 -4.41 11.37
C VAL A 99 2.55 -3.70 11.92
N HIS A 100 1.42 -3.83 11.24
CA HIS A 100 0.13 -3.35 11.69
C HIS A 100 -0.39 -4.18 12.87
N GLY A 101 -1.26 -3.58 13.67
CA GLY A 101 -1.91 -4.21 14.81
C GLY A 101 -3.42 -4.36 14.59
N ALA A 102 -4.09 -4.95 15.57
CA ALA A 102 -5.55 -5.05 15.56
C ALA A 102 -6.18 -3.65 15.46
N GLY A 103 -7.22 -3.52 14.63
CA GLY A 103 -7.96 -2.27 14.46
C GLY A 103 -7.26 -1.13 13.71
N THR A 104 -6.02 -1.30 13.23
CA THR A 104 -5.37 -0.24 12.44
C THR A 104 -5.90 -0.17 11.01
N ASP A 105 -5.84 1.02 10.45
CA ASP A 105 -6.25 1.38 9.10
C ASP A 105 -5.38 0.69 8.04
N ILE A 106 -5.93 0.51 6.83
CA ILE A 106 -5.15 0.09 5.65
C ILE A 106 -4.93 1.29 4.73
N ASP A 107 -3.69 1.73 4.66
CA ASP A 107 -3.24 2.71 3.68
C ASP A 107 -3.21 2.07 2.28
N THR A 108 -4.06 2.58 1.38
CA THR A 108 -4.28 2.03 0.05
C THR A 108 -4.14 3.11 -1.02
N LEU A 109 -3.31 2.87 -2.02
CA LEU A 109 -3.16 3.68 -3.21
C LEU A 109 -3.95 3.06 -4.36
N CYS A 110 -4.84 3.81 -4.98
CA CYS A 110 -5.44 3.48 -6.27
C CYS A 110 -4.63 4.10 -7.41
N VAL A 111 -4.25 3.28 -8.38
CA VAL A 111 -3.54 3.69 -9.60
C VAL A 111 -4.46 3.54 -10.80
N VAL A 112 -4.61 4.62 -11.55
CA VAL A 112 -5.50 4.69 -12.72
C VAL A 112 -4.79 5.20 -13.99
N PRO A 113 -5.36 4.95 -15.19
CA PRO A 113 -4.85 5.48 -16.45
C PRO A 113 -4.98 7.00 -16.61
N ARG A 114 -4.26 7.55 -17.59
CA ARG A 114 -4.12 9.00 -17.84
C ARG A 114 -5.41 9.75 -18.11
N HIS A 115 -6.43 9.09 -18.67
CA HIS A 115 -7.72 9.71 -18.98
C HIS A 115 -8.64 9.83 -17.76
N VAL A 116 -8.36 9.13 -16.66
CA VAL A 116 -9.16 9.22 -15.44
C VAL A 116 -8.68 10.39 -14.60
N SER A 117 -9.44 11.50 -14.59
CA SER A 117 -9.12 12.66 -13.74
C SER A 117 -9.38 12.39 -12.26
N ARG A 118 -8.72 13.17 -11.39
CA ARG A 118 -8.93 13.08 -9.94
C ARG A 118 -10.36 13.44 -9.57
N GLU A 119 -10.92 14.50 -10.15
CA GLU A 119 -12.28 14.94 -9.86
C GLU A 119 -13.31 13.87 -10.22
N ASN A 120 -13.19 13.30 -11.43
CA ASN A 120 -14.06 12.23 -11.89
C ASN A 120 -13.91 10.98 -11.01
N PHE A 121 -12.68 10.61 -10.62
CA PHE A 121 -12.45 9.48 -9.73
C PHE A 121 -13.11 9.68 -8.37
N PHE A 122 -12.83 10.80 -7.69
CA PHE A 122 -13.38 11.05 -6.36
C PHE A 122 -14.91 11.09 -6.36
N LEU A 123 -15.52 11.69 -7.40
CA LEU A 123 -16.97 11.74 -7.55
C LEU A 123 -17.57 10.35 -7.75
N VAL A 124 -17.11 9.61 -8.77
CA VAL A 124 -17.69 8.30 -9.14
C VAL A 124 -17.37 7.23 -8.11
N MET A 125 -16.16 7.24 -7.53
CA MET A 125 -15.77 6.31 -6.47
C MET A 125 -16.61 6.54 -5.21
N HIS A 126 -16.77 7.80 -4.77
CA HIS A 126 -17.60 8.11 -3.60
C HIS A 126 -19.06 7.70 -3.83
N GLU A 127 -19.65 8.02 -4.98
CA GLU A 127 -21.02 7.62 -5.32
C GLU A 127 -21.18 6.09 -5.39
N THR A 128 -20.17 5.38 -5.91
CA THR A 128 -20.19 3.92 -5.98
C THR A 128 -20.11 3.31 -4.59
N LEU A 129 -19.19 3.80 -3.74
CA LEU A 129 -19.02 3.34 -2.36
C LEU A 129 -20.25 3.62 -1.49
N SER A 130 -20.90 4.79 -1.63
CA SER A 130 -22.05 5.16 -0.81
C SER A 130 -23.29 4.30 -1.05
N LYS A 131 -23.36 3.61 -2.20
CA LYS A 131 -24.43 2.67 -2.55
C LYS A 131 -24.19 1.26 -2.00
N LEU A 132 -23.00 0.96 -1.48
CA LEU A 132 -22.67 -0.35 -0.91
C LEU A 132 -23.05 -0.39 0.56
N GLY A 133 -23.99 -1.26 0.95
CA GLY A 133 -24.39 -1.43 2.36
C GLY A 133 -23.27 -1.92 3.28
N ASP A 134 -22.20 -2.46 2.70
CA ASP A 134 -21.00 -2.91 3.40
C ASP A 134 -20.02 -1.76 3.76
N VAL A 135 -20.26 -0.54 3.27
CA VAL A 135 -19.39 0.62 3.48
C VAL A 135 -20.08 1.62 4.41
N ASN A 136 -19.39 2.02 5.46
CA ASN A 136 -19.82 3.09 6.38
C ASN A 136 -18.66 4.05 6.67
N GLU A 137 -18.93 5.10 7.44
CA GLU A 137 -17.95 6.14 7.81
C GLU A 137 -17.24 6.76 6.57
N LEU A 138 -17.93 6.82 5.43
CA LEU A 138 -17.38 7.28 4.15
C LEU A 138 -17.20 8.81 4.13
N THR A 139 -15.96 9.26 3.94
CA THR A 139 -15.61 10.68 3.87
C THR A 139 -14.57 10.91 2.77
N SER A 140 -14.81 11.90 1.89
CA SER A 140 -13.82 12.31 0.87
C SER A 140 -13.19 13.65 1.27
N VAL A 141 -11.87 13.70 1.35
CA VAL A 141 -11.10 14.92 1.65
C VAL A 141 -10.24 15.25 0.43
N THR A 142 -10.70 16.21 -0.37
CA THR A 142 -10.05 16.60 -1.64
C THR A 142 -9.02 17.72 -1.49
N ASP A 143 -9.12 18.51 -0.42
CA ASP A 143 -8.33 19.75 -0.24
C ASP A 143 -7.10 19.55 0.67
N ALA A 144 -6.72 18.30 0.94
CA ALA A 144 -5.56 17.95 1.76
C ALA A 144 -4.26 17.87 0.93
N TYR A 145 -3.12 17.84 1.63
CA TYR A 145 -1.79 17.67 1.02
C TYR A 145 -1.69 16.43 0.12
N VAL A 146 -2.39 15.36 0.51
CA VAL A 146 -2.69 14.17 -0.31
C VAL A 146 -4.20 13.91 -0.20
N PRO A 147 -4.97 14.12 -1.29
CA PRO A 147 -6.39 13.81 -1.32
C PRO A 147 -6.67 12.34 -1.00
N VAL A 148 -7.69 12.09 -0.18
CA VAL A 148 -7.99 10.76 0.36
C VAL A 148 -9.49 10.52 0.49
N ILE A 149 -9.93 9.30 0.20
CA ILE A 149 -11.26 8.79 0.56
C ILE A 149 -11.07 7.86 1.76
N LYS A 150 -11.62 8.25 2.91
CA LYS A 150 -11.63 7.45 4.13
C LYS A 150 -12.94 6.68 4.20
N MET A 151 -12.89 5.42 4.58
CA MET A 151 -14.07 4.58 4.73
C MET A 151 -13.83 3.45 5.70
N LYS A 152 -14.92 2.83 6.14
CA LYS A 152 -14.90 1.55 6.83
C LYS A 152 -15.68 0.53 6.02
N PHE A 153 -14.95 -0.38 5.38
CA PHE A 153 -15.50 -1.39 4.48
C PHE A 153 -15.51 -2.74 5.20
N GLN A 154 -16.70 -3.28 5.47
CA GLN A 154 -16.92 -4.50 6.26
C GLN A 154 -16.22 -4.45 7.63
N GLY A 155 -16.23 -3.27 8.26
CA GLY A 155 -15.61 -3.03 9.57
C GLY A 155 -14.12 -2.70 9.53
N ILE A 156 -13.46 -2.78 8.37
CA ILE A 156 -12.04 -2.45 8.20
C ILE A 156 -11.88 -1.00 7.74
N ALA A 157 -11.15 -0.18 8.51
CA ALA A 157 -10.80 1.18 8.14
C ALA A 157 -9.80 1.19 6.96
N ILE A 158 -10.08 1.99 5.94
CA ILE A 158 -9.27 2.13 4.73
C ILE A 158 -9.12 3.61 4.39
N ASP A 159 -7.87 4.02 4.18
CA ASP A 159 -7.49 5.30 3.62
C ASP A 159 -7.10 5.08 2.15
N LEU A 160 -7.97 5.49 1.22
CA LEU A 160 -7.77 5.33 -0.22
C LEU A 160 -7.27 6.64 -0.85
N VAL A 161 -5.99 6.66 -1.22
CA VAL A 161 -5.38 7.77 -1.97
C VAL A 161 -5.37 7.47 -3.47
N PHE A 162 -5.21 8.51 -4.28
CA PHE A 162 -5.30 8.42 -5.73
C PHE A 162 -3.98 8.81 -6.41
N ALA A 163 -3.60 8.06 -7.44
CA ALA A 163 -2.62 8.49 -8.41
C ALA A 163 -3.02 8.11 -9.83
N ARG A 164 -2.79 9.05 -10.74
CA ARG A 164 -2.97 8.87 -12.18
C ARG A 164 -1.61 8.71 -12.82
N LEU A 165 -1.41 7.62 -13.55
CA LEU A 165 -0.18 7.43 -14.34
C LEU A 165 -0.36 7.94 -15.76
N ASN A 166 0.74 8.34 -16.40
CA ASN A 166 0.75 8.68 -17.82
C ASN A 166 0.79 7.41 -18.70
N LEU A 167 -0.13 6.48 -18.45
CA LEU A 167 -0.31 5.24 -19.19
C LEU A 167 -1.75 5.18 -19.73
N PRO A 168 -1.98 4.64 -20.94
CA PRO A 168 -3.34 4.46 -21.47
C PRO A 168 -4.11 3.35 -20.74
N GLN A 169 -3.41 2.38 -20.15
CA GLN A 169 -3.96 1.24 -19.44
C GLN A 169 -3.10 0.96 -18.21
N VAL A 170 -3.70 0.42 -17.15
CA VAL A 170 -3.01 -0.02 -15.93
C VAL A 170 -3.16 -1.54 -15.81
N PRO A 171 -2.12 -2.33 -16.14
CA PRO A 171 -2.21 -3.78 -16.11
C PRO A 171 -2.06 -4.35 -14.69
N ASP A 172 -2.56 -5.57 -14.50
CA ASP A 172 -2.56 -6.24 -13.19
C ASP A 172 -1.16 -6.58 -12.67
N ASP A 173 -0.17 -6.74 -13.56
CA ASP A 173 1.22 -7.00 -13.24
C ASP A 173 2.06 -5.73 -13.04
N LEU A 174 1.45 -4.53 -13.11
CA LEU A 174 2.16 -3.27 -12.92
C LEU A 174 2.86 -3.21 -11.56
N GLU A 175 4.15 -2.89 -11.59
CA GLU A 175 4.95 -2.55 -10.40
C GLU A 175 5.31 -1.05 -10.40
N LEU A 176 5.27 -0.42 -9.22
CA LEU A 176 5.57 1.01 -9.08
C LEU A 176 7.07 1.31 -8.92
N ARG A 177 7.96 0.37 -9.28
CA ARG A 177 9.40 0.49 -9.06
C ARG A 177 10.07 1.50 -9.98
N GLU A 178 9.70 1.51 -11.25
CA GLU A 178 10.44 2.24 -12.27
C GLU A 178 10.26 3.76 -12.13
N ASN A 179 11.36 4.52 -12.10
CA ASN A 179 11.32 5.98 -12.00
C ASN A 179 10.69 6.63 -13.24
N SER A 180 10.65 5.92 -14.37
CA SER A 180 9.98 6.37 -15.59
C SER A 180 8.49 6.63 -15.38
N LEU A 181 7.85 5.93 -14.44
CA LEU A 181 6.44 6.11 -14.09
C LEU A 181 6.14 7.47 -13.47
N LEU A 182 7.15 8.13 -12.90
CA LEU A 182 7.01 9.45 -12.26
C LEU A 182 7.10 10.61 -13.25
N LYS A 183 7.46 10.34 -14.51
CA LYS A 183 7.61 11.39 -15.53
C LYS A 183 6.24 12.00 -15.85
N SER A 184 6.20 13.34 -15.84
CA SER A 184 5.01 14.13 -16.19
C SER A 184 3.81 13.92 -15.25
N LEU A 185 4.04 13.44 -14.02
CA LEU A 185 3.02 13.40 -12.99
C LEU A 185 2.95 14.74 -12.25
N ASP A 186 1.76 15.14 -11.83
CA ASP A 186 1.61 16.26 -10.90
C ASP A 186 2.15 15.89 -9.51
N GLU A 187 2.55 16.90 -8.73
CA GLU A 187 3.14 16.70 -7.40
C GLU A 187 2.26 15.88 -6.46
N THR A 188 0.94 16.00 -6.58
CA THR A 188 0.01 15.27 -5.71
C THR A 188 0.04 13.78 -6.05
N CYS A 189 0.05 13.41 -7.33
CA CYS A 189 0.23 12.02 -7.73
C CYS A 189 1.59 11.46 -7.31
N ILE A 190 2.67 12.25 -7.40
CA ILE A 190 4.01 11.84 -6.93
C ILE A 190 3.97 11.53 -5.43
N ARG A 191 3.34 12.41 -4.62
CA ARG A 191 3.19 12.20 -3.17
C ARG A 191 2.39 10.93 -2.86
N SER A 192 1.28 10.69 -3.55
CA SER A 192 0.48 9.46 -3.39
C SER A 192 1.27 8.19 -3.70
N ILE A 193 2.02 8.18 -4.82
CA ILE A 193 2.80 7.02 -5.26
C ILE A 193 3.99 6.73 -4.31
N ASN A 194 4.57 7.78 -3.73
CA ASN A 194 5.72 7.65 -2.84
C ASN A 194 5.43 6.77 -1.62
N GLY A 195 4.20 6.75 -1.10
CA GLY A 195 3.83 5.87 0.00
C GLY A 195 4.14 4.39 -0.30
N SER A 196 3.64 3.88 -1.41
CA SER A 196 3.89 2.51 -1.87
C SER A 196 5.36 2.28 -2.22
N ARG A 197 5.98 3.20 -2.95
CA ARG A 197 7.38 3.07 -3.37
C ARG A 197 8.34 3.01 -2.18
N VAL A 198 8.20 3.92 -1.22
CA VAL A 198 9.04 3.96 -0.01
C VAL A 198 8.89 2.67 0.79
N THR A 199 7.65 2.19 0.93
CA THR A 199 7.38 0.96 1.68
C THR A 199 8.06 -0.26 1.05
N ASP A 200 7.96 -0.41 -0.28
CA ASP A 200 8.60 -1.51 -1.00
C ASP A 200 10.14 -1.39 -1.00
N GLU A 201 10.69 -0.18 -1.09
CA GLU A 201 12.13 0.05 -1.00
C GLU A 201 12.68 -0.28 0.39
N ILE A 202 11.97 0.07 1.48
CA ILE A 202 12.35 -0.34 2.84
C ILE A 202 12.49 -1.87 2.92
N LEU A 203 11.51 -2.62 2.40
CA LEU A 203 11.52 -4.09 2.44
C LEU A 203 12.65 -4.69 1.59
N ARG A 204 13.11 -3.99 0.54
CA ARG A 204 14.27 -4.40 -0.28
C ARG A 204 15.62 -4.09 0.36
N LEU A 205 15.65 -3.08 1.24
CA LEU A 205 16.87 -2.56 1.85
C LEU A 205 17.18 -3.18 3.22
N VAL A 206 16.35 -4.10 3.71
CA VAL A 206 16.60 -4.84 4.96
C VAL A 206 17.16 -6.24 4.71
N PRO A 207 18.17 -6.69 5.48
CA PRO A 207 18.78 -8.02 5.29
C PRO A 207 17.88 -9.16 5.77
N SER A 208 16.95 -8.89 6.69
CA SER A 208 15.98 -9.87 7.21
C SER A 208 14.65 -9.17 7.49
N ILE A 209 13.65 -9.47 6.67
CA ILE A 209 12.28 -8.94 6.85
C ILE A 209 11.67 -9.39 8.19
N PRO A 210 11.78 -10.66 8.63
CA PRO A 210 11.24 -11.08 9.93
C PRO A 210 11.85 -10.33 11.12
N ALA A 211 13.18 -10.14 11.12
CA ALA A 211 13.87 -9.39 12.17
C ALA A 211 13.46 -7.92 12.14
N PHE A 212 13.42 -7.30 10.96
CA PHE A 212 12.95 -5.93 10.79
C PHE A 212 11.52 -5.73 11.32
N ARG A 213 10.60 -6.62 10.99
CA ARG A 213 9.21 -6.55 11.46
C ARG A 213 9.10 -6.64 12.98
N THR A 214 9.81 -7.57 13.59
CA THR A 214 9.81 -7.77 15.05
C THR A 214 10.38 -6.52 15.75
N SER A 215 11.53 -6.04 15.30
CA SER A 215 12.14 -4.81 15.84
C SER A 215 11.24 -3.60 15.65
N LEU A 216 10.64 -3.41 14.47
CA LEU A 216 9.77 -2.27 14.21
C LEU A 216 8.47 -2.33 15.04
N ARG A 217 7.90 -3.52 15.29
CA ARG A 217 6.77 -3.68 16.23
C ARG A 217 7.16 -3.23 17.63
N CYS A 218 8.33 -3.65 18.12
CA CYS A 218 8.87 -3.23 19.42
C CYS A 218 9.05 -1.71 19.50
N ILE A 219 9.73 -1.10 18.52
CA ILE A 219 9.96 0.35 18.51
C ILE A 219 8.63 1.13 18.42
N LYS A 220 7.67 0.66 17.63
CA LYS A 220 6.33 1.28 17.54
C LYS A 220 5.57 1.19 18.86
N LEU A 221 5.69 0.08 19.59
CA LEU A 221 5.07 -0.06 20.91
C LEU A 221 5.74 0.85 21.93
N TRP A 222 7.08 0.89 21.95
CA TRP A 222 7.86 1.73 22.86
C TRP A 222 7.62 3.23 22.66
N ALA A 223 7.43 3.68 21.41
CA ALA A 223 7.27 5.09 21.08
C ALA A 223 5.84 5.63 21.31
N LYS A 224 4.86 4.76 21.58
CA LYS A 224 3.48 5.15 21.90
C LYS A 224 3.41 5.66 23.33
#